data_AF-A0A7J6NTA1-F1
#
_entry.id   AF-A0A7J6NTA1-F1
#
_cell.length_a   1.000
_cell.length_b   1.000
_cell.length_c   1.000
_cell.angle_alpha   90.00
_cell.angle_beta   90.00
_cell.angle_gamma   90.00
#
_symmetry.space_group_name_H-M   'P 1'
#
loop_
_entity.id
_entity.type
_entity.pdbx_description
1 polymer ?
#
loop_
_entity_poly.entity_id
_entity_poly.type
_entity_poly.pdbx_seq_one_letter_code
_entity_poly.pdbx_strand_id
1 'polypeptide(L)'
;MVKMIMRSETLETPYGRSEERKMELVLKDNDSEFRDLCDEKELGWQSRAVTLLWNRRKKNFEDQALDTQKATRVRFTPEEKKYFEFYRGRLPQMCPEVFMKLPLRSAASDKLEDAPRKIFVDIGSAPGGMSKFLLTSLHWTKGHAFSLAPEDGGLEMRYHNPSLEFECADLAENGAYKRIASALESRGFKKHSLDFINLGVVIDVGQCNRDDDPYVTAKKSVEVCRNQFLLMLDFLKPGGSCMWIHSGSHLDTYLFYLNWLNRMFERLRVTNTLVPSRSPVYTIAENFIPGDSDAALKACDDFREFLLTHPADPSTPEIWQVSSWAEVQSLLNPNSQLLKDLHAVWREKREKLAGTRINAERSLKEDCGGDEQLYLSNKNIQPLMKDLSGVRGRGNDTSGDEDLTVPTEQYTHPRLYNESPALAFCALAASEGKGRKEAPSAAQPAPTVSFRPPTKPRGL
;
A
#
# COMPACT_ATOMS: atom_id res chain seq x y z
N MET A 1 41.37 -31.73 -34.24
CA MET A 1 41.41 -30.73 -33.16
C MET A 1 40.14 -29.89 -33.27
N VAL A 2 39.12 -30.23 -32.49
CA VAL A 2 37.76 -29.67 -32.56
C VAL A 2 37.71 -28.40 -31.70
N LYS A 3 37.24 -27.29 -32.26
CA LYS A 3 36.96 -26.04 -31.54
C LYS A 3 35.44 -25.96 -31.36
N MET A 4 34.96 -26.32 -30.17
CA MET A 4 33.56 -26.17 -29.75
C MET A 4 33.24 -24.68 -29.63
N ILE A 5 32.38 -24.18 -30.51
CA ILE A 5 31.64 -22.94 -30.32
C ILE A 5 30.33 -23.34 -29.67
N MET A 6 30.20 -23.12 -28.36
CA MET A 6 28.91 -23.20 -27.67
C MET A 6 28.09 -21.97 -28.08
N ARG A 7 27.21 -22.15 -29.06
CA ARG A 7 26.11 -21.21 -29.33
C ARG A 7 25.17 -21.28 -28.14
N SER A 8 24.92 -20.15 -27.46
CA SER A 8 23.86 -20.07 -26.47
C SER A 8 22.53 -20.22 -27.20
N GLU A 9 21.81 -21.30 -26.91
CA GLU A 9 20.45 -21.52 -27.37
C GLU A 9 19.53 -20.46 -26.73
N THR A 10 19.20 -19.42 -27.49
CA THR A 10 18.01 -18.62 -27.26
C THR A 10 16.80 -19.50 -27.56
N LEU A 11 16.06 -19.88 -26.52
CA LEU A 11 14.73 -20.50 -26.65
C LEU A 11 13.76 -19.42 -27.15
N GLU A 12 13.65 -19.30 -28.48
CA GLU A 12 12.56 -18.58 -29.13
C GLU A 12 11.27 -19.39 -28.95
N THR A 13 10.32 -18.85 -28.20
CA THR A 13 8.93 -19.32 -28.26
C THR A 13 8.24 -18.68 -29.48
N PRO A 14 7.15 -19.28 -30.02
CA PRO A 14 6.54 -18.85 -31.29
C PRO A 14 5.84 -17.47 -31.23
N TYR A 15 5.90 -16.79 -30.08
CA TYR A 15 5.43 -15.44 -29.88
C TYR A 15 6.57 -14.67 -29.23
N GLY A 16 7.29 -13.88 -30.03
CA GLY A 16 8.48 -13.13 -29.60
C GLY A 16 8.21 -12.07 -28.52
N ARG A 17 7.98 -12.51 -27.28
CA ARG A 17 8.17 -11.71 -26.08
C ARG A 17 9.29 -12.37 -25.29
N SER A 18 10.40 -11.66 -25.10
CA SER A 18 11.36 -12.00 -24.05
C SER A 18 10.58 -12.16 -22.75
N GLU A 19 10.78 -13.26 -22.01
CA GLU A 19 10.23 -13.40 -20.67
C GLU A 19 10.71 -12.25 -19.79
N GLU A 20 9.87 -11.22 -19.63
CA GLU A 20 10.10 -10.17 -18.65
C GLU A 20 10.14 -10.82 -17.27
N ARG A 21 11.34 -10.94 -16.70
CA ARG A 21 11.53 -11.45 -15.34
C ARG A 21 10.80 -10.51 -14.37
N LYS A 22 9.78 -11.04 -13.70
CA LYS A 22 9.03 -10.33 -12.64
C LYS A 22 9.98 -9.67 -11.63
N MET A 23 9.70 -8.44 -11.22
CA MET A 23 10.57 -7.70 -10.28
C MET A 23 10.80 -8.45 -8.96
N GLU A 24 9.80 -9.21 -8.48
CA GLU A 24 9.97 -10.10 -7.32
C GLU A 24 11.04 -11.19 -7.55
N LEU A 25 11.09 -11.79 -8.74
CA LEU A 25 12.13 -12.77 -9.10
C LEU A 25 13.49 -12.10 -9.23
N VAL A 26 13.54 -10.92 -9.85
CA VAL A 26 14.77 -10.13 -9.97
C VAL A 26 15.34 -9.82 -8.59
N LEU A 27 14.51 -9.34 -7.66
CA LEU A 27 14.95 -9.06 -6.28
C LEU A 27 15.32 -10.33 -5.51
N LYS A 28 14.54 -11.42 -5.65
CA LYS A 28 14.87 -12.70 -5.01
C LYS A 28 16.24 -13.23 -5.46
N ASP A 29 16.58 -13.07 -6.73
CA ASP A 29 17.86 -13.51 -7.28
C ASP A 29 19.04 -12.65 -6.78
N ASN A 30 18.81 -11.36 -6.49
CA ASN A 30 19.88 -10.39 -6.25
C ASN A 30 19.99 -9.85 -4.81
N ASP A 31 18.98 -10.02 -3.97
CA ASP A 31 18.94 -9.51 -2.59
C ASP A 31 18.57 -10.62 -1.59
N SER A 32 19.47 -10.90 -0.65
CA SER A 32 19.29 -11.99 0.33
C SER A 32 18.20 -11.71 1.36
N GLU A 33 18.03 -10.45 1.78
CA GLU A 33 17.02 -10.10 2.78
C GLU A 33 15.61 -10.22 2.19
N PHE A 34 15.46 -9.82 0.93
CA PHE A 34 14.22 -10.02 0.20
C PHE A 34 13.95 -11.51 -0.09
N ARG A 35 14.98 -12.27 -0.47
CA ARG A 35 14.88 -13.72 -0.68
C ARG A 35 14.38 -14.42 0.57
N ASP A 36 14.96 -14.14 1.73
CA ASP A 36 14.57 -14.74 3.01
C ASP A 36 13.11 -14.42 3.36
N LEU A 37 12.64 -13.20 3.07
CA LEU A 37 11.23 -12.85 3.20
C LEU A 37 10.36 -13.72 2.27
N CYS A 38 10.72 -13.84 0.98
CA CYS A 38 9.98 -14.67 0.03
C CYS A 38 9.93 -16.15 0.44
N ASP A 39 11.03 -16.68 0.96
CA ASP A 39 11.10 -18.07 1.39
C ASP A 39 10.21 -18.32 2.63
N GLU A 40 10.16 -17.39 3.60
CA GLU A 40 9.21 -17.49 4.72
C GLU A 40 7.75 -17.35 4.29
N LYS A 41 7.46 -16.50 3.29
CA LYS A 41 6.11 -16.42 2.70
C LYS A 41 5.69 -17.77 2.12
N GLU A 42 6.59 -18.43 1.38
CA GLU A 42 6.34 -19.75 0.79
C GLU A 42 6.09 -20.81 1.87
N LEU A 43 6.88 -20.81 2.94
CA LEU A 43 6.64 -21.69 4.10
C LEU A 43 5.25 -21.43 4.73
N GLY A 44 4.83 -20.18 4.79
CA GLY A 44 3.48 -19.79 5.20
C GLY A 44 2.38 -20.40 4.32
N TRP A 45 2.53 -20.32 2.99
CA TRP A 45 1.57 -20.90 2.02
C TRP A 45 1.43 -22.39 2.13
N GLN A 46 2.55 -23.07 2.35
CA GLN A 46 2.58 -24.52 2.46
C GLN A 46 2.05 -25.00 3.82
N SER A 47 1.94 -24.12 4.83
CA SER A 47 1.53 -24.51 6.18
C SER A 47 0.02 -24.73 6.31
N ARG A 48 -0.37 -26.00 6.53
CA ARG A 48 -1.75 -26.39 6.85
C ARG A 48 -2.28 -25.68 8.10
N ALA A 49 -1.42 -25.49 9.11
CA ALA A 49 -1.80 -24.83 10.35
C ALA A 49 -2.18 -23.36 10.13
N VAL A 50 -1.41 -22.65 9.29
CA VAL A 50 -1.74 -21.27 8.88
C VAL A 50 -3.07 -21.24 8.13
N THR A 51 -3.30 -22.20 7.23
CA THR A 51 -4.58 -22.33 6.49
C THR A 51 -5.78 -22.55 7.41
N LEU A 52 -5.65 -23.41 8.43
CA LEU A 52 -6.71 -23.67 9.41
C LEU A 52 -6.97 -22.46 10.31
N LEU A 53 -5.91 -21.83 10.82
CA LEU A 53 -6.00 -20.58 11.59
C LEU A 53 -6.74 -19.51 10.80
N TRP A 54 -6.42 -19.38 9.51
CA TRP A 54 -7.10 -18.49 8.60
C TRP A 54 -8.59 -18.79 8.47
N ASN A 55 -8.94 -20.03 8.15
CA ASN A 55 -10.35 -20.43 7.97
C ASN A 55 -11.18 -20.19 9.23
N ARG A 56 -10.61 -20.48 10.42
CA ARG A 56 -11.23 -20.19 11.72
C ARG A 56 -11.54 -18.71 11.88
N ARG A 57 -10.58 -17.84 11.54
CA ARG A 57 -10.76 -16.38 11.61
C ARG A 57 -11.76 -15.88 10.59
N LYS A 58 -11.69 -16.34 9.34
CA LYS A 58 -12.63 -15.99 8.28
C LYS A 58 -14.07 -16.29 8.71
N LYS A 59 -14.28 -17.48 9.28
CA LYS A 59 -15.58 -17.87 9.83
C LYS A 59 -16.03 -16.93 10.95
N ASN A 60 -15.17 -16.63 11.92
CA ASN A 60 -15.51 -15.67 12.99
C ASN A 60 -15.90 -14.29 12.45
N PHE A 61 -15.25 -13.83 11.38
CA PHE A 61 -15.63 -12.58 10.70
C PHE A 61 -16.98 -12.66 10.00
N GLU A 62 -17.26 -13.76 9.31
CA GLU A 62 -18.54 -13.98 8.61
C GLU A 62 -19.69 -14.14 9.60
N ASP A 63 -19.48 -14.85 10.69
CA ASP A 63 -20.45 -15.04 11.77
C ASP A 63 -20.78 -13.70 12.47
N GLN A 64 -19.77 -12.84 12.69
CA GLN A 64 -19.99 -11.47 13.22
C GLN A 64 -20.73 -10.54 12.24
N ALA A 65 -20.61 -10.77 10.93
CA ALA A 65 -21.28 -9.96 9.91
C ALA A 65 -22.77 -10.32 9.75
N LEU A 66 -23.15 -11.55 10.06
CA LEU A 66 -24.54 -12.04 9.99
C LEU A 66 -25.40 -11.55 11.18
N ASP A 67 -24.79 -11.18 12.30
CA ASP A 67 -25.48 -11.04 13.58
C ASP A 67 -26.01 -9.64 13.91
N THR A 68 -26.17 -8.70 12.95
CA THR A 68 -27.06 -7.54 13.15
C THR A 68 -27.16 -6.58 11.95
N GLN A 69 -28.37 -6.03 11.76
CA GLN A 69 -28.68 -4.69 11.22
C GLN A 69 -28.01 -3.51 12.01
N LYS A 70 -26.93 -3.79 12.74
CA LYS A 70 -25.97 -2.88 13.40
C LYS A 70 -24.60 -2.97 12.70
N ALA A 71 -24.51 -3.69 11.58
CA ALA A 71 -23.34 -3.83 10.70
C ALA A 71 -22.90 -2.51 10.02
N THR A 72 -23.45 -1.36 10.42
CA THR A 72 -22.87 -0.04 10.18
C THR A 72 -21.71 0.29 11.13
N ARG A 73 -21.41 -0.54 12.15
CA ARG A 73 -20.45 -0.16 13.22
C ARG A 73 -19.37 -1.17 13.64
N VAL A 74 -19.09 -2.23 12.87
CA VAL A 74 -17.87 -3.04 13.08
C VAL A 74 -17.18 -3.33 11.75
N ARG A 75 -16.81 -2.27 11.02
CA ARG A 75 -15.58 -2.36 10.20
C ARG A 75 -14.42 -2.36 11.19
N PHE A 76 -13.38 -3.14 10.92
CA PHE A 76 -12.08 -3.07 11.60
C PHE A 76 -11.62 -1.61 11.57
N THR A 77 -12.03 -0.81 12.57
CA THR A 77 -11.70 0.60 12.67
C THR A 77 -10.57 0.60 13.66
N PRO A 78 -9.31 0.64 13.21
CA PRO A 78 -8.23 0.73 14.15
C PRO A 78 -8.48 2.01 14.94
N GLU A 79 -8.38 1.95 16.26
CA GLU A 79 -8.66 3.12 17.07
C GLU A 79 -7.70 4.24 16.71
N GLU A 80 -8.22 5.46 16.64
CA GLU A 80 -7.40 6.69 16.50
C GLU A 80 -6.16 6.63 17.41
N LYS A 81 -6.34 6.17 18.65
CA LYS A 81 -5.28 5.97 19.64
C LYS A 81 -4.15 5.07 19.14
N LYS A 82 -4.43 3.96 18.46
CA LYS A 82 -3.40 3.03 17.98
C LYS A 82 -2.51 3.67 16.91
N TYR A 83 -3.13 4.38 15.96
CA TYR A 83 -2.37 5.14 14.96
C TYR A 83 -1.58 6.29 15.57
N PHE A 84 -2.21 7.05 16.46
CA PHE A 84 -1.57 8.14 17.18
C PHE A 84 -0.30 7.67 17.92
N GLU A 85 -0.39 6.61 18.72
CA GLU A 85 0.76 6.09 19.47
C GLU A 85 1.85 5.54 18.54
N PHE A 86 1.46 4.88 17.45
CA PHE A 86 2.41 4.42 16.43
C PHE A 86 3.18 5.60 15.83
N TYR A 87 2.49 6.64 15.35
CA TYR A 87 3.16 7.79 14.74
C TYR A 87 4.03 8.55 15.75
N ARG A 88 3.51 8.75 16.97
CA ARG A 88 4.23 9.40 18.06
C ARG A 88 5.51 8.68 18.45
N GLY A 89 5.46 7.35 18.53
CA GLY A 89 6.61 6.53 18.90
C GLY A 89 7.63 6.37 17.78
N ARG A 90 7.18 6.26 16.52
CA ARG A 90 8.02 5.88 15.38
C ARG A 90 8.61 7.06 14.62
N LEU A 91 7.78 8.05 14.26
CA LEU A 91 8.17 9.06 13.26
C LEU A 91 9.26 10.02 13.75
N PRO A 92 9.24 10.56 14.99
CA PRO A 92 10.32 11.42 15.50
C PRO A 92 11.68 10.73 15.58
N GLN A 93 11.71 9.40 15.80
CA GLN A 93 12.97 8.65 15.86
C GLN A 93 13.55 8.46 14.45
N MET A 94 12.68 8.32 13.45
CA MET A 94 13.09 8.12 12.07
C MET A 94 13.51 9.42 11.39
N CYS A 95 12.67 10.45 11.45
CA CYS A 95 12.83 11.71 10.74
C CYS A 95 12.70 12.88 11.72
N PRO A 96 13.68 13.08 12.63
CA PRO A 96 13.59 14.05 13.72
C PRO A 96 13.38 15.49 13.22
N GLU A 97 14.00 15.86 12.11
CA GLU A 97 13.89 17.21 11.54
C GLU A 97 12.48 17.52 10.99
N VAL A 98 11.85 16.52 10.38
CA VAL A 98 10.48 16.64 9.86
C VAL A 98 9.52 16.78 11.04
N PHE A 99 9.62 15.86 12.00
CA PHE A 99 8.69 15.70 13.12
C PHE A 99 9.20 16.37 14.41
N MET A 100 9.88 17.51 14.28
CA MET A 100 10.29 18.31 15.43
C MET A 100 9.08 18.93 16.13
N LYS A 101 9.09 18.88 17.47
CA LYS A 101 8.08 19.50 18.31
C LYS A 101 8.27 21.02 18.34
N LEU A 102 7.21 21.77 18.05
CA LEU A 102 7.21 23.23 18.14
C LEU A 102 6.94 23.70 19.58
N PRO A 103 7.42 24.89 19.96
CA PRO A 103 7.09 25.50 21.26
C PRO A 103 5.57 25.68 21.42
N LEU A 104 5.05 25.43 22.63
CA LEU A 104 3.65 25.77 22.94
C LEU A 104 3.46 27.28 22.86
N ARG A 105 2.41 27.72 22.16
CA ARG A 105 1.99 29.11 22.19
C ARG A 105 1.31 29.40 23.53
N SER A 106 1.92 30.26 24.35
CA SER A 106 1.24 30.87 25.48
C SER A 106 0.23 31.90 24.96
N ALA A 107 -1.00 31.88 25.48
CA ALA A 107 -2.05 32.84 25.14
C ALA A 107 -1.73 34.29 25.56
N ALA A 108 -0.62 34.53 26.27
CA ALA A 108 -0.30 35.82 26.91
C ALA A 108 0.79 36.66 26.21
N SER A 109 1.16 36.34 24.97
CA SER A 109 2.26 37.03 24.28
C SER A 109 1.90 37.42 22.85
N ASP A 110 1.40 38.64 22.68
CA ASP A 110 1.18 39.32 21.39
C ASP A 110 2.48 39.66 20.64
N LYS A 111 3.64 39.17 21.10
CA LYS A 111 4.96 39.46 20.50
C LYS A 111 5.51 38.33 19.61
N LEU A 112 4.68 37.36 19.24
CA LEU A 112 5.09 36.14 18.50
C LEU A 112 4.52 36.08 17.08
N GLU A 113 4.49 37.21 16.35
CA GLU A 113 4.21 37.18 14.90
C GLU A 113 5.20 36.28 14.14
N ASP A 114 6.43 36.13 14.65
CA ASP A 114 7.51 35.30 14.11
C ASP A 114 7.55 33.84 14.60
N ALA A 115 6.55 33.38 15.38
CA ALA A 115 6.53 31.99 15.84
C ALA A 115 6.45 31.02 14.65
N PRO A 116 7.33 29.99 14.55
CA PRO A 116 7.31 29.05 13.44
C PRO A 116 5.93 28.39 13.32
N ARG A 117 5.33 28.52 12.13
CA ARG A 117 4.05 27.91 11.78
C ARG A 117 4.31 26.74 10.87
N LYS A 118 3.85 25.54 11.28
CA LYS A 118 3.78 24.38 10.38
C LYS A 118 2.34 24.11 10.00
N ILE A 119 2.09 23.98 8.71
CA ILE A 119 0.80 23.63 8.14
C ILE A 119 0.88 22.30 7.38
N PHE A 120 -0.18 21.51 7.41
CA PHE A 120 -0.19 20.20 6.79
C PHE A 120 -1.50 19.85 6.09
N VAL A 121 -1.42 18.85 5.21
CA VAL A 121 -2.59 18.15 4.67
C VAL A 121 -2.50 16.66 4.99
N ASP A 122 -3.61 16.06 5.41
CA ASP A 122 -3.70 14.66 5.81
C ASP A 122 -4.72 13.92 4.93
N ILE A 123 -4.22 13.19 3.92
CA ILE A 123 -5.04 12.41 2.98
C ILE A 123 -5.12 10.96 3.47
N GLY A 124 -6.33 10.38 3.50
CA GLY A 124 -6.55 9.10 4.18
C GLY A 124 -6.45 9.23 5.70
N SER A 125 -6.86 10.39 6.21
CA SER A 125 -6.68 10.82 7.59
C SER A 125 -7.50 10.05 8.62
N ALA A 126 -8.70 9.60 8.30
CA ALA A 126 -9.59 8.93 9.22
C ALA A 126 -8.97 7.60 9.69
N PRO A 127 -8.95 7.33 11.00
CA PRO A 127 -9.75 7.96 12.06
C PRO A 127 -9.14 9.21 12.73
N GLY A 128 -7.98 9.70 12.28
CA GLY A 128 -7.37 10.97 12.71
C GLY A 128 -6.04 10.86 13.46
N GLY A 129 -5.40 9.69 13.48
CA GLY A 129 -4.19 9.45 14.27
C GLY A 129 -2.99 10.33 13.88
N MET A 130 -2.77 10.56 12.58
CA MET A 130 -1.70 11.44 12.08
C MET A 130 -2.00 12.90 12.46
N SER A 131 -3.19 13.40 12.13
CA SER A 131 -3.65 14.73 12.51
C SER A 131 -3.52 15.02 14.01
N LYS A 132 -3.88 14.06 14.88
CA LYS A 132 -3.69 14.19 16.33
C LYS A 132 -2.22 14.23 16.73
N PHE A 133 -1.37 13.42 16.10
CA PHE A 133 0.05 13.45 16.36
C PHE A 133 0.65 14.82 16.02
N LEU A 134 0.37 15.36 14.84
CA LEU A 134 0.89 16.65 14.38
C LEU A 134 0.39 17.82 15.25
N LEU A 135 -0.92 17.90 15.53
CA LEU A 135 -1.50 19.01 16.29
C LEU A 135 -1.24 18.91 17.79
N THR A 136 -1.37 17.72 18.39
CA THR A 136 -1.29 17.57 19.86
C THR A 136 0.12 17.27 20.34
N SER A 137 0.91 16.43 19.64
CA SER A 137 2.27 16.10 20.10
C SER A 137 3.33 17.07 19.60
N LEU A 138 3.19 17.54 18.35
CA LEU A 138 4.17 18.42 17.73
C LEU A 138 3.77 19.90 17.74
N HIS A 139 2.55 20.24 18.16
CA HIS A 139 2.00 21.61 18.20
C HIS A 139 2.01 22.33 16.85
N TRP A 140 1.74 21.58 15.77
CA TRP A 140 1.57 22.19 14.46
C TRP A 140 0.32 23.06 14.44
N THR A 141 0.26 24.00 13.50
CA THR A 141 -0.62 25.17 13.66
C THR A 141 -1.96 25.04 12.95
N LYS A 142 -1.98 24.42 11.78
CA LYS A 142 -3.18 24.24 10.96
C LYS A 142 -3.07 22.98 10.12
N GLY A 143 -4.15 22.21 10.04
CA GLY A 143 -4.27 21.05 9.17
C GLY A 143 -5.56 21.08 8.37
N HIS A 144 -5.55 20.44 7.21
CA HIS A 144 -6.77 20.07 6.49
C HIS A 144 -6.72 18.58 6.13
N ALA A 145 -7.81 17.86 6.37
CA ALA A 145 -7.84 16.41 6.31
C ALA A 145 -8.91 15.92 5.33
N PHE A 146 -8.57 14.89 4.55
CA PHE A 146 -9.48 14.23 3.62
C PHE A 146 -9.54 12.73 3.88
N SER A 147 -10.72 12.11 3.70
CA SER A 147 -10.89 10.65 3.72
C SER A 147 -12.10 10.22 2.90
N LEU A 148 -12.13 8.95 2.50
CA LEU A 148 -13.32 8.33 1.93
C LEU A 148 -14.45 8.36 2.96
N ALA A 149 -15.68 8.62 2.51
CA ALA A 149 -16.83 8.68 3.40
C ALA A 149 -17.19 7.28 3.96
N PRO A 150 -17.73 7.17 5.19
CA PRO A 150 -18.12 5.88 5.77
C PRO A 150 -19.12 5.11 4.90
N GLU A 151 -20.07 5.79 4.28
CA GLU A 151 -21.05 5.24 3.34
C GLU A 151 -20.40 4.53 2.15
N ASP A 152 -19.24 5.01 1.70
CA ASP A 152 -18.52 4.50 0.52
C ASP A 152 -17.45 3.46 0.85
N GLY A 153 -17.36 3.01 2.11
CA GLY A 153 -16.30 2.07 2.52
C GLY A 153 -15.21 2.68 3.41
N GLY A 154 -15.26 3.99 3.67
CA GLY A 154 -14.31 4.70 4.50
C GLY A 154 -14.44 4.46 6.01
N LEU A 155 -13.55 5.10 6.77
CA LEU A 155 -13.59 5.14 8.23
C LEU A 155 -14.16 6.47 8.71
N GLU A 156 -14.85 6.46 9.84
CA GLU A 156 -15.33 7.67 10.50
C GLU A 156 -14.14 8.45 11.09
N MET A 157 -14.08 9.76 10.82
CA MET A 157 -13.13 10.67 11.47
C MET A 157 -13.53 10.83 12.94
N ARG A 158 -12.64 10.45 13.87
CA ARG A 158 -12.92 10.49 15.32
C ARG A 158 -12.18 11.62 16.03
N TYR A 159 -11.09 12.11 15.46
CA TYR A 159 -10.33 13.20 16.03
C TYR A 159 -10.89 14.54 15.58
N HIS A 160 -11.16 15.42 16.53
CA HIS A 160 -11.61 16.78 16.29
C HIS A 160 -10.68 17.78 16.98
N ASN A 161 -10.29 18.83 16.27
CA ASN A 161 -9.46 19.91 16.78
C ASN A 161 -9.85 21.21 16.06
N PRO A 162 -9.94 22.37 16.76
CA PRO A 162 -10.25 23.65 16.11
C PRO A 162 -9.29 24.05 14.98
N SER A 163 -8.04 23.57 15.02
CA SER A 163 -7.02 23.79 13.98
C SER A 163 -7.07 22.75 12.85
N LEU A 164 -8.04 21.84 12.86
CA LEU A 164 -8.21 20.79 11.85
C LEU A 164 -9.57 20.92 11.17
N GLU A 165 -9.54 21.16 9.87
CA GLU A 165 -10.71 21.02 9.01
C GLU A 165 -10.74 19.61 8.40
N PHE A 166 -11.93 19.08 8.11
CA PHE A 166 -12.11 17.74 7.55
C PHE A 166 -13.19 17.74 6.48
N GLU A 167 -12.93 17.08 5.36
CA GLU A 167 -13.86 16.87 4.25
C GLU A 167 -13.78 15.43 3.72
N CYS A 168 -14.88 14.91 3.20
CA CYS A 168 -14.89 13.60 2.55
C CYS A 168 -14.50 13.74 1.07
N ALA A 169 -13.62 12.85 0.58
CA ALA A 169 -13.24 12.79 -0.82
C ALA A 169 -12.80 11.37 -1.21
N ASP A 170 -13.32 10.87 -2.33
CA ASP A 170 -12.80 9.66 -2.97
C ASP A 170 -11.66 10.03 -3.92
N LEU A 171 -10.44 9.57 -3.58
CA LEU A 171 -9.24 9.81 -4.37
C LEU A 171 -9.17 8.96 -5.65
N ALA A 172 -10.00 7.94 -5.80
CA ALA A 172 -10.06 7.11 -7.00
C ALA A 172 -11.01 7.70 -8.06
N GLU A 173 -11.81 8.72 -7.72
CA GLU A 173 -12.74 9.33 -8.66
C GLU A 173 -12.04 10.17 -9.74
N ASN A 174 -12.62 10.17 -10.94
CA ASN A 174 -12.20 11.04 -12.02
C ASN A 174 -12.23 12.52 -11.58
N GLY A 175 -11.11 13.21 -11.76
CA GLY A 175 -10.96 14.61 -11.39
C GLY A 175 -10.82 14.89 -9.89
N ALA A 176 -10.64 13.86 -9.04
CA ALA A 176 -10.48 14.02 -7.60
C ALA A 176 -9.34 14.99 -7.24
N TYR A 177 -8.19 14.90 -7.90
CA TYR A 177 -7.07 15.84 -7.72
C TYR A 177 -7.52 17.31 -7.86
N LYS A 178 -8.24 17.67 -8.94
CA LYS A 178 -8.67 19.06 -9.17
C LYS A 178 -9.68 19.51 -8.11
N ARG A 179 -10.61 18.65 -7.71
CA ARG A 179 -11.60 18.96 -6.66
C ARG A 179 -10.92 19.22 -5.32
N ILE A 180 -10.01 18.33 -4.91
CA ILE A 180 -9.27 18.47 -3.65
C ILE A 180 -8.37 19.72 -3.68
N ALA A 181 -7.70 19.98 -4.81
CA ALA A 181 -6.89 21.19 -4.98
C ALA A 181 -7.74 22.46 -4.83
N SER A 182 -8.90 22.53 -5.50
CA SER A 182 -9.81 23.68 -5.37
C SER A 182 -10.38 23.83 -3.96
N ALA A 183 -10.66 22.72 -3.27
CA ALA A 183 -11.08 22.75 -1.86
C ALA A 183 -9.97 23.37 -0.99
N LEU A 184 -8.73 22.90 -1.11
CA LEU A 184 -7.57 23.46 -0.40
C LEU A 184 -7.39 24.97 -0.66
N GLU A 185 -7.45 25.39 -1.93
CA GLU A 185 -7.34 26.80 -2.31
C GLU A 185 -8.44 27.66 -1.69
N SER A 186 -9.69 27.18 -1.68
CA SER A 186 -10.83 27.87 -1.05
C SER A 186 -10.68 28.03 0.46
N ARG A 187 -9.91 27.15 1.11
CA ARG A 187 -9.56 27.20 2.54
C ARG A 187 -8.28 28.00 2.83
N GLY A 188 -7.76 28.69 1.81
CA GLY A 188 -6.61 29.59 1.90
C GLY A 188 -5.25 28.89 1.83
N PHE A 189 -5.19 27.61 1.43
CA PHE A 189 -3.93 26.93 1.16
C PHE A 189 -3.44 27.32 -0.24
N LYS A 190 -2.30 28.00 -0.31
CA LYS A 190 -1.68 28.38 -1.58
C LYS A 190 -0.87 27.21 -2.15
N LYS A 191 -0.64 27.21 -3.46
CA LYS A 191 0.37 26.32 -4.05
C LYS A 191 1.73 26.54 -3.38
N HIS A 192 2.49 25.45 -3.23
CA HIS A 192 3.80 25.44 -2.57
C HIS A 192 3.82 26.08 -1.17
N SER A 193 2.79 25.84 -0.36
CA SER A 193 2.71 26.40 1.00
C SER A 193 2.81 25.37 2.11
N LEU A 194 2.58 24.08 1.83
CA LEU A 194 2.51 23.03 2.84
C LEU A 194 3.90 22.64 3.36
N ASP A 195 4.06 22.55 4.68
CA ASP A 195 5.24 21.96 5.31
C ASP A 195 5.23 20.43 5.19
N PHE A 196 4.04 19.83 5.21
CA PHE A 196 3.87 18.40 5.15
C PHE A 196 2.59 17.98 4.45
N ILE A 197 2.68 16.89 3.70
CA ILE A 197 1.53 16.19 3.17
C ILE A 197 1.62 14.70 3.50
N ASN A 198 0.61 14.17 4.19
CA ASN A 198 0.41 12.73 4.32
C ASN A 198 -0.45 12.25 3.15
N LEU A 199 0.09 11.34 2.35
CA LEU A 199 -0.53 10.63 1.24
C LEU A 199 -0.87 9.22 1.73
N GLY A 200 -1.86 9.14 2.61
CA GLY A 200 -2.21 7.98 3.41
C GLY A 200 -3.29 7.07 2.80
N VAL A 201 -3.61 7.21 1.51
CA VAL A 201 -4.61 6.34 0.86
C VAL A 201 -3.93 5.18 0.14
N VAL A 202 -4.33 3.98 0.53
CA VAL A 202 -4.06 2.72 -0.17
C VAL A 202 -5.40 2.02 -0.40
N ILE A 203 -5.61 1.46 -1.59
CA ILE A 203 -6.81 0.67 -1.87
C ILE A 203 -6.69 -0.67 -1.14
N ASP A 204 -7.58 -0.93 -0.19
CA ASP A 204 -7.74 -2.25 0.42
C ASP A 204 -8.76 -3.07 -0.38
N VAL A 205 -8.61 -4.39 -0.41
CA VAL A 205 -9.51 -5.35 -1.08
C VAL A 205 -10.93 -5.25 -0.51
N GLY A 206 -11.09 -4.82 0.75
CA GLY A 206 -12.40 -4.57 1.36
C GLY A 206 -13.14 -3.32 0.86
N GLN A 207 -12.47 -2.45 0.10
CA GLN A 207 -13.02 -1.22 -0.49
C GLN A 207 -13.35 -1.39 -1.99
N CYS A 208 -13.11 -2.58 -2.53
CA CYS A 208 -13.54 -2.97 -3.86
C CYS A 208 -14.70 -3.96 -3.73
N ASN A 209 -15.63 -3.99 -4.69
CA ASN A 209 -16.67 -5.01 -4.64
C ASN A 209 -16.01 -6.39 -4.72
N ARG A 210 -16.57 -7.38 -4.02
CA ARG A 210 -16.02 -8.75 -4.02
C ARG A 210 -15.95 -9.37 -5.42
N ASP A 211 -16.78 -8.87 -6.33
CA ASP A 211 -16.89 -9.29 -7.73
C ASP A 211 -16.19 -8.32 -8.69
N ASP A 212 -15.54 -7.25 -8.18
CA ASP A 212 -14.77 -6.35 -9.02
C ASP A 212 -13.58 -7.10 -9.61
N ASP A 213 -13.41 -6.93 -10.92
CA ASP A 213 -12.31 -7.49 -11.68
C ASP A 213 -10.97 -6.96 -11.11
N PRO A 214 -9.93 -7.79 -10.89
CA PRO A 214 -8.63 -7.33 -10.39
C PRO A 214 -8.03 -6.12 -11.14
N TYR A 215 -8.40 -5.92 -12.41
CA TYR A 215 -8.06 -4.74 -13.21
C TYR A 215 -8.63 -3.43 -12.64
N VAL A 216 -9.85 -3.46 -12.10
CA VAL A 216 -10.50 -2.29 -11.51
C VAL A 216 -9.74 -1.84 -10.26
N THR A 217 -9.31 -2.79 -9.43
CA THR A 217 -8.54 -2.52 -8.22
C THR A 217 -7.15 -1.95 -8.55
N ALA A 218 -6.44 -2.56 -9.52
CA ALA A 218 -5.13 -2.06 -9.96
C ALA A 218 -5.22 -0.64 -10.55
N LYS A 219 -6.22 -0.41 -11.41
CA LYS A 219 -6.51 0.92 -11.96
C LYS A 219 -6.78 1.95 -10.86
N LYS A 220 -7.64 1.64 -9.89
CA LYS A 220 -7.95 2.52 -8.76
C LYS A 220 -6.68 2.84 -7.94
N SER A 221 -5.81 1.86 -7.71
CA SER A 221 -4.54 2.08 -6.98
C SER A 221 -3.62 3.07 -7.71
N VAL A 222 -3.48 2.96 -9.03
CA VAL A 222 -2.69 3.89 -9.84
C VAL A 222 -3.35 5.27 -9.89
N GLU A 223 -4.68 5.36 -10.04
CA GLU A 223 -5.42 6.63 -9.96
C GLU A 223 -5.19 7.35 -8.64
N VAL A 224 -5.29 6.63 -7.52
CA VAL A 224 -5.03 7.17 -6.18
C VAL A 224 -3.61 7.68 -6.08
N CYS A 225 -2.61 6.88 -6.48
CA CYS A 225 -1.20 7.31 -6.43
C CYS A 225 -0.97 8.55 -7.31
N ARG A 226 -1.50 8.57 -8.53
CA ARG A 226 -1.43 9.71 -9.44
C ARG A 226 -2.00 10.97 -8.79
N ASN A 227 -3.20 10.89 -8.23
CA ASN A 227 -3.85 12.03 -7.58
C ASN A 227 -3.09 12.50 -6.32
N GLN A 228 -2.57 11.57 -5.52
CA GLN A 228 -1.74 11.87 -4.35
C GLN A 228 -0.45 12.63 -4.73
N PHE A 229 0.27 12.16 -5.75
CA PHE A 229 1.51 12.82 -6.20
C PHE A 229 1.26 14.15 -6.90
N LEU A 230 0.17 14.31 -7.65
CA LEU A 230 -0.20 15.62 -8.21
C LEU A 230 -0.49 16.65 -7.11
N LEU A 231 -1.18 16.25 -6.02
CA LEU A 231 -1.40 17.13 -4.86
C LEU A 231 -0.08 17.51 -4.19
N MET A 232 0.83 16.54 -4.01
CA MET A 232 2.16 16.79 -3.46
C MET A 232 2.93 17.81 -4.30
N LEU A 233 3.02 17.61 -5.61
CA LEU A 233 3.77 18.49 -6.51
C LEU A 233 3.22 19.93 -6.55
N ASP A 234 1.92 20.11 -6.33
CA ASP A 234 1.28 21.42 -6.40
C ASP A 234 1.30 22.19 -5.06
N PHE A 235 1.19 21.49 -3.94
CA PHE A 235 1.01 22.15 -2.64
C PHE A 235 2.23 22.07 -1.72
N LEU A 236 3.12 21.09 -1.90
CA LEU A 236 4.31 20.97 -1.08
C LEU A 236 5.28 22.11 -1.40
N LYS A 237 5.76 22.78 -0.35
CA LYS A 237 6.74 23.86 -0.49
C LYS A 237 8.16 23.30 -0.64
N PRO A 238 9.10 24.03 -1.28
CA PRO A 238 10.53 23.72 -1.16
C PRO A 238 10.95 23.67 0.31
N GLY A 239 11.64 22.63 0.75
CA GLY A 239 11.89 22.39 2.18
C GLY A 239 10.87 21.49 2.87
N GLY A 240 9.70 21.26 2.28
CA GLY A 240 8.64 20.44 2.84
C GLY A 240 8.91 18.95 2.76
N SER A 241 8.13 18.13 3.46
CA SER A 241 8.25 16.67 3.43
C SER A 241 6.92 15.99 3.12
N CYS A 242 6.94 14.78 2.58
CA CYS A 242 5.74 13.97 2.46
C CYS A 242 5.91 12.61 3.11
N MET A 243 4.79 12.04 3.58
CA MET A 243 4.72 10.62 3.90
C MET A 243 3.73 9.97 2.95
N TRP A 244 4.10 8.84 2.37
CA TRP A 244 3.31 8.12 1.40
C TRP A 244 3.15 6.67 1.81
N ILE A 245 1.92 6.16 1.76
CA ILE A 245 1.65 4.74 1.95
C ILE A 245 1.54 4.04 0.60
N HIS A 246 2.18 2.88 0.47
CA HIS A 246 2.03 2.04 -0.71
C HIS A 246 1.99 0.56 -0.34
N SER A 247 1.25 -0.23 -1.12
CA SER A 247 1.27 -1.68 -0.95
C SER A 247 2.60 -2.25 -1.45
N GLY A 248 3.39 -2.84 -0.56
CA GLY A 248 4.69 -3.44 -0.89
C GLY A 248 4.63 -4.71 -1.74
N SER A 249 3.45 -5.03 -2.26
CA SER A 249 3.21 -6.19 -3.10
C SER A 249 3.04 -5.86 -4.58
N HIS A 250 2.83 -4.57 -4.89
CA HIS A 250 3.09 -3.98 -6.20
C HIS A 250 4.50 -3.37 -6.20
N LEU A 251 5.51 -4.22 -6.04
CA LEU A 251 6.89 -3.81 -5.73
C LEU A 251 7.55 -3.07 -6.90
N ASP A 252 7.23 -3.44 -8.12
CA ASP A 252 7.61 -2.74 -9.35
C ASP A 252 7.08 -1.30 -9.38
N THR A 253 5.80 -1.12 -9.07
CA THR A 253 5.13 0.18 -9.07
C THR A 253 5.63 1.04 -7.90
N TYR A 254 5.89 0.40 -6.76
CA TYR A 254 6.50 1.06 -5.62
C TYR A 254 7.89 1.64 -5.96
N LEU A 255 8.75 0.82 -6.57
CA LEU A 255 10.10 1.21 -6.97
C LEU A 255 10.09 2.27 -8.08
N PHE A 256 9.11 2.22 -8.99
CA PHE A 256 8.88 3.28 -9.98
C PHE A 256 8.66 4.64 -9.31
N TYR A 257 7.75 4.73 -8.35
CA TYR A 257 7.50 5.99 -7.64
C TYR A 257 8.68 6.41 -6.76
N LEU A 258 9.36 5.46 -6.11
CA LEU A 258 10.58 5.76 -5.35
C LEU A 258 11.67 6.38 -6.23
N ASN A 259 11.83 5.91 -7.46
CA ASN A 259 12.78 6.48 -8.43
C ASN A 259 12.48 7.96 -8.72
N TRP A 260 11.20 8.34 -8.84
CA TRP A 260 10.81 9.74 -8.99
C TRP A 260 11.07 10.55 -7.72
N LEU A 261 10.62 10.06 -6.56
CA LEU A 261 10.85 10.75 -5.28
C LEU A 261 12.34 10.99 -5.02
N ASN A 262 13.20 10.04 -5.38
CA ASN A 262 14.64 10.15 -5.20
C ASN A 262 15.30 11.31 -5.98
N ARG A 263 14.63 11.81 -7.02
CA ARG A 263 15.13 12.94 -7.84
C ARG A 263 14.65 14.29 -7.32
N MET A 264 13.65 14.30 -6.44
CA MET A 264 12.93 15.49 -6.02
C MET A 264 13.07 15.78 -4.52
N PHE A 265 13.64 14.85 -3.75
CA PHE A 265 13.81 14.95 -2.31
C PHE A 265 15.25 14.66 -1.91
N GLU A 266 15.71 15.29 -0.83
CA GLU A 266 17.06 15.09 -0.31
C GLU A 266 17.26 13.69 0.26
N ARG A 267 16.24 13.18 0.98
CA ARG A 267 16.35 11.90 1.70
C ARG A 267 15.03 11.12 1.62
N LEU A 268 15.15 9.80 1.49
CA LEU A 268 14.04 8.85 1.55
C LEU A 268 14.23 7.88 2.70
N ARG A 269 13.18 7.68 3.50
CA ARG A 269 13.14 6.72 4.61
C ARG A 269 11.96 5.79 4.44
N VAL A 270 12.08 4.54 4.88
CA VAL A 270 11.01 3.55 4.74
C VAL A 270 10.77 2.81 6.05
N THR A 271 9.51 2.56 6.39
CA THR A 271 9.14 1.76 7.56
C THR A 271 7.87 0.96 7.30
N ASN A 272 7.72 -0.14 8.04
CA ASN A 272 6.46 -0.84 8.16
C ASN A 272 5.37 0.06 8.73
N THR A 273 4.13 -0.24 8.36
CA THR A 273 2.93 0.32 9.00
C THR A 273 2.71 -0.28 10.40
N LEU A 274 1.64 0.13 11.08
CA LEU A 274 1.24 -0.42 12.39
C LEU A 274 1.16 -1.95 12.43
N VAL A 275 0.91 -2.60 11.29
CA VAL A 275 0.83 -4.06 11.18
C VAL A 275 1.90 -4.55 10.19
N PRO A 276 3.14 -4.82 10.66
CA PRO A 276 4.27 -5.16 9.78
C PRO A 276 4.07 -6.45 8.97
N SER A 277 3.19 -7.35 9.41
CA SER A 277 2.83 -8.55 8.65
C SER A 277 2.00 -8.24 7.39
N ARG A 278 1.48 -7.01 7.22
CA ARG A 278 0.74 -6.58 6.03
C ARG A 278 1.68 -6.08 4.92
N SER A 279 1.12 -5.86 3.73
CA SER A 279 1.86 -5.34 2.57
C SER A 279 2.18 -3.86 2.65
N PRO A 280 1.30 -3.00 3.17
CA PRO A 280 1.57 -1.57 3.11
C PRO A 280 2.79 -1.16 3.95
N VAL A 281 3.59 -0.27 3.35
CA VAL A 281 4.75 0.40 3.96
C VAL A 281 4.57 1.91 3.85
N TYR A 282 5.20 2.65 4.76
CA TYR A 282 5.32 4.10 4.66
C TYR A 282 6.69 4.48 4.10
N THR A 283 6.69 5.33 3.08
CA THR A 283 7.86 6.09 2.62
C THR A 283 7.75 7.50 3.16
N ILE A 284 8.81 8.02 3.75
CA ILE A 284 8.91 9.43 4.16
C ILE A 284 9.96 10.05 3.25
N ALA A 285 9.53 11.02 2.43
CA ALA A 285 10.42 11.80 1.58
C ALA A 285 10.67 13.15 2.27
N GLU A 286 11.92 13.37 2.66
CA GLU A 286 12.36 14.52 3.44
C GLU A 286 12.97 15.58 2.54
N ASN A 287 12.62 16.85 2.80
CA ASN A 287 13.15 18.02 2.13
C ASN A 287 12.95 18.00 0.60
N PHE A 288 11.83 18.53 0.15
CA PHE A 288 11.49 18.70 -1.26
C PHE A 288 12.38 19.78 -1.88
N ILE A 289 13.15 19.44 -2.92
CA ILE A 289 14.24 20.25 -3.47
C ILE A 289 14.04 20.68 -4.94
N PRO A 290 12.85 21.13 -5.37
CA PRO A 290 12.62 21.48 -6.77
C PRO A 290 13.50 22.67 -7.23
N GLY A 291 14.05 23.47 -6.31
CA GLY A 291 14.87 24.65 -6.63
C GLY A 291 16.37 24.48 -6.42
N ASP A 292 16.83 23.33 -5.92
CA ASP A 292 18.24 23.14 -5.56
C ASP A 292 19.11 22.84 -6.79
N SER A 293 18.49 22.38 -7.89
CA SER A 293 19.15 22.18 -9.18
C SER A 293 18.14 22.16 -10.34
N ASP A 294 18.61 22.49 -11.54
CA ASP A 294 17.82 22.34 -12.77
C ASP A 294 17.33 20.90 -12.99
N ALA A 295 18.11 19.91 -12.54
CA ALA A 295 17.75 18.50 -12.64
C ALA A 295 16.55 18.14 -11.74
N ALA A 296 16.52 18.65 -10.52
CA ALA A 296 15.41 18.42 -9.59
C ALA A 296 14.13 19.13 -10.05
N LEU A 297 14.25 20.36 -10.56
CA LEU A 297 13.13 21.09 -11.17
C LEU A 297 12.57 20.30 -12.37
N LYS A 298 13.45 19.90 -13.28
CA LYS A 298 13.07 19.11 -14.46
C LYS A 298 12.41 17.79 -14.06
N ALA A 299 12.90 17.11 -13.03
CA ALA A 299 12.28 15.88 -12.54
C ALA A 299 10.84 16.11 -12.04
N CYS A 300 10.57 17.24 -11.38
CA CYS A 300 9.22 17.61 -10.96
C CYS A 300 8.30 17.87 -12.16
N ASP A 301 8.79 18.57 -13.17
CA ASP A 301 8.02 18.89 -14.38
C ASP A 301 7.76 17.65 -15.23
N ASP A 302 8.79 16.84 -15.49
CA ASP A 302 8.67 15.57 -16.21
C ASP A 302 7.70 14.62 -15.51
N PHE A 303 7.77 14.52 -14.19
CA PHE A 303 6.86 13.65 -13.44
C PHE A 303 5.43 14.19 -13.46
N ARG A 304 5.24 15.50 -13.29
CA ARG A 304 3.91 16.12 -13.43
C ARG A 304 3.32 15.87 -14.81
N GLU A 305 4.10 16.10 -15.87
CA GLU A 305 3.68 15.85 -17.24
C GLU A 305 3.31 14.37 -17.43
N PHE A 306 4.15 13.45 -16.96
CA PHE A 306 3.88 12.02 -16.99
C PHE A 306 2.53 11.68 -16.32
N LEU A 307 2.31 12.15 -15.09
CA LEU A 307 1.07 11.90 -14.33
C LEU A 307 -0.18 12.52 -14.98
N LEU A 308 -0.04 13.57 -15.78
CA LEU A 308 -1.17 14.21 -16.47
C LEU A 308 -1.47 13.56 -17.82
N THR A 309 -0.45 13.04 -18.50
CA THR A 309 -0.55 12.47 -19.86
C THR A 309 -0.85 10.98 -19.85
N HIS A 310 -0.50 10.27 -18.78
CA HIS A 310 -0.72 8.85 -18.63
C HIS A 310 -1.79 8.62 -17.55
N PRO A 311 -3.07 8.41 -17.94
CA PRO A 311 -4.09 7.99 -16.98
C PRO A 311 -3.77 6.57 -16.47
N ALA A 312 -4.45 6.13 -15.40
CA ALA A 312 -4.39 4.73 -14.99
C ALA A 312 -5.11 3.86 -16.04
N ASP A 313 -4.37 3.46 -17.07
CA ASP A 313 -4.85 2.57 -18.12
C ASP A 313 -4.33 1.15 -17.89
N PRO A 314 -5.23 0.17 -17.64
CA PRO A 314 -4.86 -1.23 -17.50
C PRO A 314 -4.44 -1.88 -18.83
N SER A 315 -4.39 -1.17 -19.95
CA SER A 315 -3.77 -1.67 -21.19
C SER A 315 -2.28 -1.36 -21.30
N THR A 316 -1.75 -0.51 -20.42
CA THR A 316 -0.33 -0.10 -20.40
C THR A 316 0.25 -0.14 -18.98
N PRO A 317 0.23 -1.28 -18.27
CA PRO A 317 0.79 -1.37 -16.92
C PRO A 317 2.31 -1.13 -16.86
N GLU A 318 3.02 -1.42 -17.95
CA GLU A 318 4.49 -1.44 -17.98
C GLU A 318 5.08 -0.04 -17.78
N ILE A 319 4.33 1.02 -18.11
CA ILE A 319 4.79 2.41 -17.94
C ILE A 319 4.88 2.84 -16.46
N TRP A 320 4.20 2.11 -15.57
CA TRP A 320 4.16 2.38 -14.13
C TRP A 320 5.11 1.48 -13.34
N GLN A 321 6.00 0.76 -14.02
CA GLN A 321 6.81 -0.30 -13.43
C GLN A 321 8.30 -0.09 -13.74
N VAL A 322 9.16 -0.51 -12.81
CA VAL A 322 10.57 -0.74 -13.12
C VAL A 322 10.76 -2.13 -13.70
N SER A 323 11.60 -2.23 -14.73
CA SER A 323 11.69 -3.45 -15.55
C SER A 323 13.00 -4.23 -15.36
N SER A 324 14.01 -3.64 -14.72
CA SER A 324 15.36 -4.21 -14.68
C SER A 324 16.07 -4.05 -13.33
N TRP A 325 16.98 -4.98 -13.02
CA TRP A 325 17.84 -4.87 -11.84
C TRP A 325 18.73 -3.62 -11.89
N ALA A 326 19.18 -3.22 -13.08
CA ALA A 326 20.00 -2.03 -13.26
C ALA A 326 19.28 -0.75 -12.82
N GLU A 327 17.98 -0.62 -13.14
CA GLU A 327 17.14 0.47 -12.63
C GLU A 327 17.05 0.44 -11.11
N VAL A 328 16.80 -0.73 -10.52
CA VAL A 328 16.74 -0.88 -9.07
C VAL A 328 18.07 -0.52 -8.40
N GLN A 329 19.20 -0.96 -8.95
CA GLN A 329 20.52 -0.59 -8.46
C GLN A 329 20.78 0.91 -8.58
N SER A 330 20.32 1.55 -9.66
CA SER A 330 20.47 3.00 -9.82
C SER A 330 19.70 3.81 -8.76
N LEU A 331 18.58 3.27 -8.27
CA LEU A 331 17.82 3.82 -7.15
C LEU A 331 18.50 3.56 -5.80
N LEU A 332 18.93 2.32 -5.55
CA LEU A 332 19.36 1.87 -4.23
C LEU A 332 20.83 2.19 -3.93
N ASN A 333 21.73 2.15 -4.93
CA ASN A 333 23.17 2.33 -4.71
C ASN A 333 23.54 3.72 -4.18
N PRO A 334 22.98 4.83 -4.71
CA PRO A 334 23.25 6.16 -4.14
C PRO A 334 22.68 6.33 -2.73
N ASN A 335 21.67 5.52 -2.37
CA ASN A 335 20.89 5.66 -1.14
C ASN A 335 21.10 4.49 -0.18
N SER A 336 22.31 4.40 0.37
CA SER A 336 22.63 3.33 1.32
C SER A 336 21.67 3.24 2.52
N GLN A 337 21.06 4.37 2.93
CA GLN A 337 20.05 4.38 3.98
C GLN A 337 18.69 3.83 3.52
N LEU A 338 18.26 4.13 2.29
CA LEU A 338 17.02 3.57 1.72
C LEU A 338 17.09 2.04 1.65
N LEU A 339 18.22 1.50 1.19
CA LEU A 339 18.45 0.06 1.15
C LEU A 339 18.39 -0.56 2.56
N LYS A 340 19.05 0.06 3.55
CA LYS A 340 19.01 -0.38 4.96
C LYS A 340 17.60 -0.37 5.52
N ASP A 341 16.82 0.66 5.23
CA ASP A 341 15.44 0.79 5.66
C ASP A 341 14.55 -0.28 5.02
N LEU A 342 14.71 -0.55 3.72
CA LEU A 342 14.02 -1.64 3.03
C LEU A 342 14.38 -3.01 3.62
N HIS A 343 15.65 -3.27 3.89
CA HIS A 343 16.11 -4.49 4.55
C HIS A 343 15.50 -4.64 5.95
N ALA A 344 15.46 -3.57 6.74
CA ALA A 344 14.84 -3.58 8.05
C ALA A 344 13.34 -3.89 7.96
N VAL A 345 12.65 -3.32 6.97
CA VAL A 345 11.25 -3.62 6.68
C VAL A 345 11.03 -5.08 6.34
N TRP A 346 11.84 -5.64 5.44
CA TRP A 346 11.73 -7.04 5.02
C TRP A 346 12.04 -8.01 6.17
N ARG A 347 13.07 -7.73 6.97
CA ARG A 347 13.41 -8.52 8.17
C ARG A 347 12.28 -8.53 9.19
N GLU A 348 11.78 -7.36 9.58
CA GLU A 348 10.69 -7.27 10.57
C GLU A 348 9.43 -7.98 10.06
N LYS A 349 9.11 -7.84 8.78
CA LYS A 349 7.97 -8.54 8.16
C LYS A 349 8.17 -10.06 8.18
N ARG A 350 9.35 -10.55 7.80
CA ARG A 350 9.71 -11.97 7.85
C ARG A 350 9.54 -12.52 9.26
N GLU A 351 10.07 -11.83 10.27
CA GLU A 351 9.98 -12.24 11.68
C GLU A 351 8.52 -12.33 12.17
N LYS A 352 7.67 -11.37 11.79
CA LYS A 352 6.23 -11.41 12.15
C LYS A 352 5.49 -12.54 11.44
N LEU A 353 5.81 -12.82 10.18
CA LEU A 353 5.24 -13.94 9.44
C LEU A 353 5.67 -15.29 10.04
N ALA A 354 6.96 -15.45 10.31
CA ALA A 354 7.51 -16.64 10.97
C ALA A 354 6.87 -16.88 12.34
N GLY A 355 6.78 -15.84 13.18
CA GLY A 355 6.12 -15.95 14.48
C GLY A 355 4.64 -16.38 14.36
N THR A 356 3.93 -15.88 13.35
CA THR A 356 2.54 -16.27 13.08
C THR A 356 2.45 -17.74 12.68
N ARG A 357 3.30 -18.19 11.76
CA ARG A 357 3.34 -19.59 11.30
C ARG A 357 3.69 -20.54 12.43
N ILE A 358 4.76 -20.27 13.19
CA ILE A 358 5.21 -21.09 14.32
C ILE A 358 4.12 -21.20 15.39
N ASN A 359 3.42 -20.11 15.70
CA ASN A 359 2.33 -20.13 16.67
C ASN A 359 1.13 -20.93 16.16
N ALA A 360 0.76 -20.78 14.88
CA ALA A 360 -0.32 -21.58 14.28
C ALA A 360 0.00 -23.08 14.32
N GLU A 361 1.23 -23.43 13.94
CA GLU A 361 1.77 -24.78 13.97
C GLU A 361 1.73 -25.38 15.38
N ARG A 362 2.13 -24.61 16.39
CA ARG A 362 2.05 -25.02 17.81
C ARG A 362 0.61 -25.27 18.25
N SER A 363 -0.30 -24.33 17.99
CA SER A 363 -1.70 -24.48 18.36
C SER A 363 -2.36 -25.68 17.69
N LEU A 364 -1.99 -25.99 16.43
CA LEU A 364 -2.49 -27.20 15.77
C LEU A 364 -1.97 -28.48 16.43
N LYS A 365 -0.70 -28.52 16.85
CA LYS A 365 -0.14 -29.68 17.57
C LYS A 365 -0.85 -29.93 18.90
N GLU A 366 -1.15 -28.85 19.62
CA GLU A 366 -1.90 -28.90 20.89
C GLU A 366 -3.34 -29.38 20.65
N ASP A 367 -4.04 -28.83 19.66
CA ASP A 367 -5.41 -29.22 19.28
C ASP A 367 -5.51 -30.70 18.83
N CYS A 368 -4.43 -31.26 18.26
CA CYS A 368 -4.37 -32.65 17.78
C CYS A 368 -3.79 -33.66 18.81
N GLY A 369 -3.59 -33.25 20.07
CA GLY A 369 -3.13 -34.16 21.13
C GLY A 369 -1.72 -34.72 20.96
N GLY A 370 -0.87 -34.06 20.16
CA GLY A 370 0.54 -34.46 19.99
C GLY A 370 0.81 -35.63 19.04
N ASP A 371 -0.18 -36.11 18.28
CA ASP A 371 0.03 -37.19 17.30
C ASP A 371 0.74 -36.67 16.03
N GLU A 372 2.06 -36.89 15.95
CA GLU A 372 2.92 -36.41 14.85
C GLU A 372 2.56 -37.03 13.48
N GLN A 373 1.83 -38.15 13.42
CA GLN A 373 1.46 -38.78 12.15
C GLN A 373 0.40 -37.98 11.37
N LEU A 374 -0.42 -37.17 12.05
CA LEU A 374 -1.35 -36.22 11.41
C LEU A 374 -0.64 -34.95 10.88
N TYR A 375 0.63 -34.77 11.25
CA TYR A 375 1.48 -33.61 10.94
C TYR A 375 2.33 -33.82 9.67
N LEU A 376 2.63 -35.07 9.33
CA LEU A 376 3.50 -35.43 8.20
C LEU A 376 2.72 -35.50 6.88
N SER A 377 2.35 -34.34 6.34
CA SER A 377 2.11 -34.21 4.88
C SER A 377 3.00 -33.18 4.19
N ASN A 378 4.01 -32.62 4.86
CA ASN A 378 5.03 -31.76 4.23
C ASN A 378 6.43 -32.22 4.62
N LYS A 379 6.95 -33.23 3.91
CA LYS A 379 8.39 -33.54 3.94
C LYS A 379 9.12 -32.40 3.22
N ASN A 380 9.61 -31.41 3.98
CA ASN A 380 10.85 -30.64 3.75
C ASN A 380 10.97 -29.45 4.72
N ILE A 381 10.81 -29.67 6.04
CA ILE A 381 11.09 -28.64 7.03
C ILE A 381 12.09 -29.19 8.05
N GLN A 382 13.37 -28.80 7.88
CA GLN A 382 14.39 -28.45 8.90
C GLN A 382 15.79 -28.43 8.23
N PRO A 383 16.73 -27.51 8.60
CA PRO A 383 16.69 -26.58 9.73
C PRO A 383 17.09 -25.12 9.38
N LEU A 384 16.23 -24.16 9.70
CA LEU A 384 16.60 -22.76 9.96
C LEU A 384 16.42 -22.41 11.46
N MET A 385 16.53 -23.43 12.32
CA MET A 385 16.43 -23.30 13.79
C MET A 385 17.77 -23.01 14.48
N LYS A 386 18.90 -22.95 13.76
CA LYS A 386 20.22 -22.79 14.40
C LYS A 386 20.58 -21.36 14.81
N ASP A 387 19.93 -20.32 14.27
CA ASP A 387 20.29 -18.92 14.56
C ASP A 387 19.36 -18.19 15.55
N LEU A 388 18.28 -18.84 16.02
CA LEU A 388 17.36 -18.22 17.00
C LEU A 388 17.62 -18.64 18.46
N SER A 389 18.67 -19.40 18.74
CA SER A 389 19.05 -19.80 20.10
C SER A 389 19.53 -18.62 20.99
N GLY A 390 19.65 -17.42 20.43
CA GLY A 390 20.00 -16.19 21.14
C GLY A 390 18.82 -15.39 21.69
N VAL A 391 17.58 -15.66 21.27
CA VAL A 391 16.39 -14.93 21.77
C VAL A 391 15.93 -15.57 23.08
N ARG A 392 16.69 -15.37 24.16
CA ARG A 392 16.14 -15.54 25.50
C ARG A 392 15.10 -14.44 25.73
N GLY A 393 13.83 -14.79 25.55
CA GLY A 393 12.76 -14.03 26.18
C GLY A 393 13.02 -13.99 27.68
N ARG A 394 13.37 -12.82 28.22
CA ARG A 394 13.28 -12.59 29.65
C ARG A 394 11.79 -12.59 29.99
N GLY A 395 11.38 -13.64 30.66
CA GLY A 395 10.10 -13.71 31.36
C GLY A 395 10.01 -12.60 32.41
N ASN A 396 8.77 -12.23 32.66
CA ASN A 396 8.34 -11.21 33.60
C ASN A 396 8.87 -11.46 35.02
N ASP A 397 9.47 -10.42 35.61
CA ASP A 397 9.39 -10.18 37.06
C ASP A 397 8.35 -9.09 37.27
N THR A 398 7.13 -9.50 37.61
CA THR A 398 6.09 -8.63 38.18
C THR A 398 5.71 -9.22 39.53
N SER A 399 6.24 -8.64 40.61
CA SER A 399 5.64 -8.72 41.93
C SER A 399 5.11 -7.33 42.28
N GLY A 400 3.84 -7.26 42.69
CA GLY A 400 3.23 -6.05 43.22
C GLY A 400 1.98 -5.59 42.47
N ASP A 401 0.89 -6.27 42.77
CA ASP A 401 -0.45 -5.72 42.99
C ASP A 401 -1.29 -5.08 41.86
N GLU A 402 -2.43 -5.75 41.70
CA GLU A 402 -3.78 -5.26 41.39
C GLU A 402 -4.23 -5.11 39.93
N ASP A 403 -5.04 -6.10 39.55
CA ASP A 403 -6.26 -6.01 38.74
C ASP A 403 -6.18 -5.30 37.38
N LEU A 404 -5.68 -6.01 36.38
CA LEU A 404 -6.13 -5.82 34.99
C LEU A 404 -6.20 -7.17 34.26
N THR A 405 -7.41 -7.67 34.10
CA THR A 405 -7.78 -8.67 33.11
C THR A 405 -7.60 -8.08 31.71
N VAL A 406 -6.39 -8.17 31.15
CA VAL A 406 -6.14 -7.84 29.73
C VAL A 406 -5.84 -9.13 28.97
N PRO A 407 -6.76 -9.62 28.11
CA PRO A 407 -6.45 -10.72 27.22
C PRO A 407 -5.33 -10.28 26.28
N THR A 408 -4.32 -11.12 26.14
CA THR A 408 -3.26 -11.00 25.14
C THR A 408 -3.90 -11.09 23.75
N GLU A 409 -4.35 -9.96 23.19
CA GLU A 409 -5.16 -9.98 21.98
C GLU A 409 -4.36 -10.47 20.77
N GLN A 410 -4.83 -11.60 20.25
CA GLN A 410 -4.39 -12.33 19.08
C GLN A 410 -4.84 -11.58 17.81
N TYR A 411 -3.92 -10.95 17.07
CA TYR A 411 -4.25 -10.30 15.80
C TYR A 411 -3.27 -10.62 14.68
N THR A 412 -3.75 -11.31 13.63
CA THR A 412 -3.18 -11.25 12.27
C THR A 412 -4.28 -11.34 11.19
N HIS A 413 -4.56 -10.23 10.50
CA HIS A 413 -5.41 -10.11 9.28
C HIS A 413 -5.26 -8.67 8.68
N PRO A 414 -5.54 -8.31 7.39
CA PRO A 414 -6.23 -9.04 6.33
C PRO A 414 -5.43 -9.38 5.09
N ARG A 415 -5.90 -10.43 4.39
CA ARG A 415 -5.67 -10.72 2.96
C ARG A 415 -4.42 -10.06 2.36
N LEU A 416 -3.27 -10.50 2.81
CA LEU A 416 -2.25 -10.90 1.85
C LEU A 416 -2.63 -12.36 1.57
N TYR A 417 -2.79 -12.90 0.38
CA TYR A 417 -2.08 -12.69 -0.86
C TYR A 417 -3.04 -13.01 -2.00
N ASN A 418 -3.46 -11.99 -2.75
CA ASN A 418 -3.69 -12.16 -4.18
C ASN A 418 -2.53 -11.45 -4.85
N GLU A 419 -1.35 -12.07 -4.79
CA GLU A 419 -0.14 -11.53 -5.39
C GLU A 419 0.54 -12.69 -6.11
N SER A 420 -0.07 -13.12 -7.20
CA SER A 420 0.73 -13.03 -8.41
C SER A 420 0.17 -11.86 -9.20
N PRO A 421 0.95 -10.77 -9.39
CA PRO A 421 0.65 -9.76 -10.42
C PRO A 421 0.35 -10.39 -11.80
N ALA A 422 0.75 -11.64 -12.02
CA ALA A 422 0.51 -12.37 -13.26
C ALA A 422 -0.95 -12.75 -13.54
N LEU A 423 -1.85 -12.82 -12.56
CA LEU A 423 -3.26 -13.16 -12.88
C LEU A 423 -4.11 -11.95 -13.23
N ALA A 424 -3.66 -10.74 -12.89
CA ALA A 424 -4.39 -9.52 -13.25
C ALA A 424 -3.88 -8.87 -14.54
N PHE A 425 -2.67 -9.15 -15.04
CA PHE A 425 -2.21 -8.60 -16.32
C PHE A 425 -1.63 -9.65 -17.29
N CYS A 426 -0.97 -10.71 -16.81
CA CYS A 426 -0.44 -11.76 -17.69
C CYS A 426 -1.49 -12.79 -18.15
N ALA A 427 -2.65 -12.90 -17.49
CA ALA A 427 -3.74 -13.79 -17.89
C ALA A 427 -4.40 -13.38 -19.23
N LEU A 428 -4.24 -12.12 -19.65
CA LEU A 428 -4.75 -11.61 -20.93
C LEU A 428 -3.95 -12.10 -22.15
N ALA A 429 -2.62 -12.23 -22.04
CA ALA A 429 -1.81 -12.65 -23.18
C ALA A 429 -2.00 -14.13 -23.54
N ALA A 430 -2.47 -14.95 -22.59
CA ALA A 430 -2.67 -16.39 -22.78
C ALA A 430 -4.08 -16.77 -23.30
N SER A 431 -5.08 -15.88 -23.19
CA SER A 431 -6.46 -16.17 -23.60
C SER A 431 -6.76 -15.78 -25.05
N GLU A 432 -6.00 -14.85 -25.63
CA GLU A 432 -6.15 -14.44 -27.04
C GLU A 432 -5.43 -15.37 -28.05
N GLY A 433 -4.60 -16.30 -27.55
CA GLY A 433 -3.87 -17.27 -28.39
C GLY A 433 -4.61 -18.59 -28.68
N LYS A 434 -5.74 -18.88 -28.02
CA LYS A 434 -6.54 -20.08 -28.32
C LYS A 434 -7.57 -19.75 -29.39
N GLY A 435 -7.10 -19.91 -30.63
CA GLY A 435 -7.88 -19.71 -31.84
C GLY A 435 -9.28 -20.32 -31.79
N ARG A 436 -10.21 -19.55 -32.35
CA ARG A 436 -11.45 -20.05 -32.95
C ARG A 436 -11.11 -21.28 -33.80
N LYS A 437 -11.43 -22.46 -33.28
CA LYS A 437 -11.72 -23.61 -34.15
C LYS A 437 -13.16 -23.47 -34.60
N GLU A 438 -13.31 -23.06 -35.85
CA GLU A 438 -14.54 -23.25 -36.60
C GLU A 438 -14.87 -24.75 -36.71
N ALA A 439 -16.16 -25.09 -36.54
CA ALA A 439 -16.94 -26.04 -37.35
C ALA A 439 -18.32 -26.26 -36.69
N PRO A 440 -19.35 -26.73 -37.42
CA PRO A 440 -19.84 -26.26 -38.72
C PRO A 440 -21.34 -25.88 -38.67
N SER A 441 -21.74 -25.14 -39.70
CA SER A 441 -23.09 -24.76 -40.10
C SER A 441 -24.12 -25.90 -40.07
N ALA A 442 -25.29 -25.64 -39.49
CA ALA A 442 -26.55 -26.30 -39.83
C ALA A 442 -27.61 -25.22 -40.07
N ALA A 443 -28.11 -25.18 -41.30
CA ALA A 443 -29.08 -24.24 -41.82
C ALA A 443 -30.48 -24.36 -41.18
N GLN A 444 -31.25 -23.26 -41.17
CA GLN A 444 -32.60 -23.15 -41.79
C GLN A 444 -33.20 -21.74 -41.65
N PRO A 445 -34.24 -21.37 -42.43
CA PRO A 445 -34.27 -20.13 -43.22
C PRO A 445 -35.10 -18.97 -42.62
N ALA A 446 -34.88 -17.79 -43.21
CA ALA A 446 -35.56 -16.53 -42.95
C ALA A 446 -37.08 -16.54 -43.24
N PRO A 447 -37.84 -15.61 -42.61
CA PRO A 447 -39.02 -15.04 -43.24
C PRO A 447 -38.87 -13.52 -43.44
N THR A 448 -38.81 -13.19 -44.73
CA THR A 448 -39.54 -12.12 -45.44
C THR A 448 -40.11 -10.95 -44.63
N VAL A 449 -39.53 -9.79 -44.91
CA VAL A 449 -40.04 -8.45 -44.61
C VAL A 449 -41.37 -8.21 -45.33
N SER A 450 -42.40 -7.73 -44.63
CA SER A 450 -43.55 -7.07 -45.27
C SER A 450 -43.72 -5.66 -44.71
N PHE A 451 -43.61 -4.69 -45.62
CA PHE A 451 -43.84 -3.27 -45.43
C PHE A 451 -45.34 -2.98 -45.27
N ARG A 452 -45.70 -2.05 -44.37
CA ARG A 452 -46.91 -1.22 -44.53
C ARG A 452 -46.62 0.26 -44.20
N PRO A 453 -47.26 1.21 -44.92
CA PRO A 453 -46.88 2.63 -44.98
C PRO A 453 -47.67 3.50 -43.98
N PRO A 454 -47.30 4.79 -43.79
CA PRO A 454 -47.86 5.63 -42.74
C PRO A 454 -49.19 6.27 -43.14
N THR A 455 -50.17 6.25 -42.25
CA THR A 455 -51.38 7.08 -42.36
C THR A 455 -51.19 8.40 -41.62
N LYS A 456 -51.29 9.50 -42.37
CA LYS A 456 -51.31 10.90 -41.91
C LYS A 456 -52.66 11.29 -41.25
N PRO A 457 -52.74 12.46 -40.58
CA PRO A 457 -53.70 12.76 -39.50
C PRO A 457 -54.95 13.51 -39.97
N ARG A 458 -55.98 13.54 -39.11
CA ARG A 458 -57.08 14.54 -38.94
C ARG A 458 -57.75 14.14 -37.60
N GLY A 459 -57.87 14.95 -36.57
CA GLY A 459 -58.29 16.35 -36.55
C GLY A 459 -59.78 16.38 -36.20
N LEU A 460 -60.09 16.55 -34.92
CA LEU A 460 -61.17 17.37 -34.35
C LEU A 460 -60.78 17.71 -32.91
#